data_AF-A0A850BLY4-F1
#
_entry.id   AF-A0A850BLY4-F1
#
_cell.length_a   1.000
_cell.length_b   1.000
_cell.length_c   1.000
_cell.angle_alpha   90.00
_cell.angle_beta   90.00
_cell.angle_gamma   90.00
#
_symmetry.space_group_name_H-M   'P 1'
#
loop_
_entity.id
_entity.type
_entity.pdbx_description
1 polymer ?
#
loop_
_entity_poly.entity_id
_entity_poly.type
_entity_poly.pdbx_seq_one_letter_code
_entity_poly.pdbx_strand_id
1 'polypeptide(L)'
;QVDEALAAFAPFAVELARDINAANQYYQREEYKKDSFEKGKEYHKKLTAQFDKLDELSDKLGAAIADWHKTHPPDLEKLDPGQKLALAAFGDAREILLGILPKKIDTAAYKERIAKLEKSVEALKAHGTANTADPWPKFLSPSLDAYIKTAKEAEPKVSEKGVQQDAFLNLITGYTSIIEANYRALSRALIAKGQTMEPRMRPVIPPVSPGQVPGAERGGAPMKAPQ
;
A
#
# COMPACT_ATOMS: atom_id res chain seq x y z
N GLN A 1 13.26 18.75 11.57
CA GLN A 1 14.06 17.77 10.78
C GLN A 1 13.19 17.04 9.77
N VAL A 2 12.05 16.43 10.15
CA VAL A 2 11.12 15.80 9.17
C VAL A 2 10.61 16.82 8.15
N ASP A 3 10.13 17.99 8.60
CA ASP A 3 9.61 19.03 7.69
C ASP A 3 10.66 19.53 6.70
N GLU A 4 11.92 19.66 7.12
CA GLU A 4 13.03 20.08 6.28
C GLU A 4 13.38 19.01 5.23
N ALA A 5 13.44 17.74 5.64
CA ALA A 5 13.64 16.63 4.73
C ALA A 5 12.49 16.52 3.71
N LEU A 6 11.24 16.72 4.15
CA LEU A 6 10.07 16.76 3.26
C LEU A 6 10.11 17.95 2.30
N ALA A 7 10.51 19.13 2.77
CA ALA A 7 10.63 20.32 1.94
C ALA A 7 11.66 20.16 0.82
N ALA A 8 12.71 19.35 1.04
CA ALA A 8 13.67 18.99 0.00
C ALA A 8 13.17 17.86 -0.92
N PHE A 9 12.58 16.80 -0.34
CA PHE A 9 12.14 15.61 -1.08
C PHE A 9 10.94 15.89 -2.00
N ALA A 10 9.89 16.52 -1.47
CA ALA A 10 8.61 16.68 -2.17
C ALA A 10 8.72 17.41 -3.53
N PRO A 11 9.34 18.60 -3.64
CA PRO A 11 9.46 19.28 -4.94
C PRO A 11 10.32 18.47 -5.93
N PHE A 12 11.37 17.81 -5.43
CA PHE A 12 12.23 16.97 -6.26
C PHE A 12 11.49 15.75 -6.83
N ALA A 13 10.68 15.07 -6.01
CA ALA A 13 9.89 13.93 -6.46
C ALA A 13 8.91 14.31 -7.59
N VAL A 14 8.31 15.51 -7.51
CA VAL A 14 7.44 16.05 -8.57
C VAL A 14 8.22 16.32 -9.86
N GLU A 15 9.43 16.86 -9.76
CA GLU A 15 10.31 17.10 -10.90
C GLU A 15 10.72 15.79 -11.58
N LEU A 16 11.20 14.81 -10.81
CA LEU A 16 11.57 13.49 -11.31
C LEU A 16 10.39 12.81 -12.01
N ALA A 17 9.19 12.84 -11.43
CA ALA A 17 8.00 12.27 -12.05
C ALA A 17 7.69 12.92 -13.41
N ARG A 18 7.88 14.24 -13.53
CA ARG A 18 7.70 14.95 -14.81
C ARG A 18 8.73 14.49 -15.84
N ASP A 19 9.98 14.34 -15.46
CA ASP A 19 11.07 13.93 -16.37
C ASP A 19 10.94 12.47 -16.81
N ILE A 20 10.53 11.56 -15.92
CA ILE A 20 10.18 10.18 -16.27
C ILE A 20 9.06 10.18 -17.31
N ASN A 21 8.02 10.97 -17.10
CA ASN A 21 6.91 11.04 -18.06
C ASN A 21 7.36 11.62 -19.41
N ALA A 22 8.22 12.64 -19.42
CA ALA A 22 8.77 13.20 -20.65
C ALA A 22 9.60 12.16 -21.43
N ALA A 23 10.47 11.41 -20.75
CA ALA A 23 11.24 10.32 -21.35
C ALA A 23 10.32 9.22 -21.89
N ASN A 24 9.29 8.83 -21.13
CA ASN A 24 8.31 7.84 -21.58
C ASN A 24 7.56 8.30 -22.84
N GLN A 25 7.10 9.56 -22.88
CA GLN A 25 6.45 10.13 -24.06
C GLN A 25 7.36 10.14 -25.29
N TYR A 26 8.65 10.45 -25.12
CA TYR A 26 9.63 10.41 -26.21
C TYR A 26 9.74 9.01 -26.85
N TYR A 27 9.79 7.95 -26.03
CA TYR A 27 9.81 6.57 -26.53
C TYR A 27 8.46 6.15 -27.12
N GLN A 28 7.35 6.49 -26.48
CA GLN A 28 6.00 6.17 -26.97
C GLN A 28 5.69 6.80 -28.33
N ARG A 29 6.21 8.02 -28.58
CA ARG A 29 6.04 8.74 -29.84
C ARG A 29 7.08 8.38 -30.91
N GLU A 30 7.96 7.42 -30.59
CA GLU A 30 9.05 7.00 -31.45
C GLU A 30 9.95 8.15 -31.93
N GLU A 31 10.09 9.21 -31.13
CA GLU A 31 10.89 10.38 -31.50
C GLU A 31 12.36 10.03 -31.70
N TYR A 32 12.81 8.93 -31.08
CA TYR A 32 14.15 8.35 -31.28
C TYR A 32 14.47 7.99 -32.73
N LYS A 33 13.46 7.72 -33.58
CA LYS A 33 13.67 7.45 -35.01
C LYS A 33 14.10 8.72 -35.77
N LYS A 34 13.80 9.91 -35.24
CA LYS A 34 14.05 11.21 -35.88
C LYS A 34 15.40 11.81 -35.49
N ASP A 35 15.85 11.55 -34.28
CA ASP A 35 17.09 12.11 -33.72
C ASP A 35 18.17 11.04 -33.46
N SER A 36 17.96 9.81 -33.94
CA SER A 36 18.87 8.68 -33.75
C SER A 36 19.27 8.47 -32.28
N PHE A 37 18.30 8.61 -31.36
CA PHE A 37 18.45 8.43 -29.92
C PHE A 37 19.21 9.54 -29.16
N GLU A 38 19.53 10.67 -29.78
CA GLU A 38 20.26 11.76 -29.10
C GLU A 38 19.54 12.23 -27.81
N LYS A 39 18.25 12.56 -27.86
CA LYS A 39 17.50 12.90 -26.64
C LYS A 39 17.35 11.72 -25.68
N GLY A 40 17.30 10.49 -26.19
CA GLY A 40 17.28 9.29 -25.36
C GLY A 40 18.51 9.17 -24.47
N LYS A 41 19.70 9.48 -25.00
CA LYS A 41 20.95 9.51 -24.22
C LYS A 41 20.95 10.63 -23.19
N GLU A 42 20.41 11.81 -23.55
CA GLU A 42 20.24 12.93 -22.61
C GLU A 42 19.32 12.56 -21.45
N TYR A 43 18.15 11.97 -21.74
CA TYR A 43 17.23 11.47 -20.72
C TYR A 43 17.88 10.41 -19.85
N HIS A 44 18.62 9.45 -20.43
CA HIS A 44 19.30 8.43 -19.65
C HIS A 44 20.28 9.06 -18.65
N LYS A 45 21.16 9.97 -19.10
CA LYS A 45 22.11 10.66 -18.22
C LYS A 45 21.39 11.47 -17.13
N LYS A 46 20.33 12.19 -17.49
CA LYS A 46 19.54 13.01 -16.57
C LYS A 46 18.85 12.14 -15.51
N LEU A 47 18.14 11.10 -15.94
CA LEU A 47 17.39 10.21 -15.06
C LEU A 47 18.31 9.44 -14.12
N THR A 48 19.46 8.95 -14.60
CA THR A 48 20.44 8.27 -13.73
C THR A 48 20.88 9.19 -12.58
N ALA A 49 21.27 10.44 -12.89
CA ALA A 49 21.66 11.40 -11.87
C ALA A 49 20.50 11.78 -10.92
N GLN A 50 19.26 11.81 -11.43
CA GLN A 50 18.09 12.06 -10.58
C GLN A 50 17.74 10.86 -9.70
N PHE A 51 17.92 9.62 -10.15
CA PHE A 51 17.73 8.45 -9.30
C PHE A 51 18.79 8.39 -8.19
N ASP A 52 20.05 8.74 -8.48
CA ASP A 52 21.08 8.87 -7.44
C ASP A 52 20.69 9.92 -6.38
N LYS A 53 20.13 11.06 -6.82
CA LYS A 53 19.62 12.10 -5.90
C LYS A 53 18.35 11.66 -5.15
N LEU A 54 17.49 10.85 -5.77
CA LEU A 54 16.32 10.27 -5.12
C LEU A 54 16.76 9.38 -3.96
N ASP A 55 17.76 8.54 -4.16
CA ASP A 55 18.31 7.67 -3.11
C ASP A 55 18.80 8.51 -1.92
N GLU A 56 19.59 9.55 -2.18
CA GLU A 56 20.09 10.46 -1.12
C GLU A 56 18.95 11.13 -0.33
N LEU A 57 17.95 11.67 -1.03
CA LEU A 57 16.83 12.35 -0.38
C LEU A 57 15.91 11.36 0.35
N SER A 58 15.74 10.15 -0.17
CA SER A 58 14.97 9.07 0.46
C SER A 58 15.63 8.61 1.75
N ASP A 59 16.95 8.46 1.76
CA ASP A 59 17.73 8.11 2.96
C ASP A 59 17.61 9.20 4.03
N LYS A 60 17.75 10.48 3.64
CA LYS A 60 17.58 11.62 4.56
C LYS A 60 16.18 11.68 5.16
N LEU A 61 15.15 11.51 4.34
CA LEU A 61 13.76 11.50 4.81
C LEU A 61 13.50 10.30 5.72
N GLY A 62 13.96 9.11 5.33
CA GLY A 62 13.86 7.89 6.12
C GLY A 62 14.52 8.03 7.49
N ALA A 63 15.73 8.59 7.55
CA ALA A 63 16.43 8.87 8.80
C ALA A 63 15.66 9.86 9.67
N ALA A 64 15.19 10.98 9.10
CA ALA A 64 14.42 11.98 9.84
C ALA A 64 13.12 11.41 10.43
N ILE A 65 12.39 10.58 9.66
CA ILE A 65 11.18 9.88 10.15
C ILE A 65 11.54 8.90 11.27
N ALA A 66 12.62 8.13 11.11
CA ALA A 66 13.06 7.18 12.12
C ALA A 66 13.41 7.88 13.43
N ASP A 67 14.11 9.02 13.39
CA ASP A 67 14.44 9.81 14.58
C ASP A 67 13.21 10.47 15.21
N TRP A 68 12.25 10.92 14.40
CA TRP A 68 10.98 11.41 14.91
C TRP A 68 10.20 10.31 15.65
N HIS A 69 10.13 9.10 15.10
CA HIS A 69 9.46 7.97 15.77
C HIS A 69 10.12 7.56 17.10
N LYS A 70 11.44 7.74 17.26
CA LYS A 70 12.10 7.47 18.56
C LYS A 70 11.58 8.40 19.68
N THR A 71 11.23 9.64 19.33
CA THR A 71 10.73 10.65 20.27
C THR A 71 9.20 10.74 20.31
N HIS A 72 8.52 10.16 19.32
CA HIS A 72 7.07 10.12 19.19
C HIS A 72 6.63 8.66 18.95
N PRO A 73 6.85 7.77 19.93
CA PRO A 73 6.41 6.39 19.78
C PRO A 73 4.89 6.35 19.67
N PRO A 74 4.33 5.41 18.89
CA PRO A 74 2.89 5.21 18.86
C PRO A 74 2.38 4.93 20.27
N ASP A 75 1.27 5.55 20.63
CA ASP A 75 0.61 5.33 21.92
C ASP A 75 -0.06 3.95 21.90
N LEU A 76 0.72 2.93 22.22
CA LEU A 76 0.27 1.55 22.20
C LEU A 76 -0.86 1.32 23.19
N GLU A 77 -0.93 2.05 24.30
CA GLU A 77 -1.97 1.87 25.33
C GLU A 77 -3.39 2.07 24.76
N LYS A 78 -3.53 2.95 23.76
CA LYS A 78 -4.80 3.24 23.08
C LYS A 78 -5.21 2.23 22.01
N LEU A 79 -4.35 1.24 21.74
CA LEU A 79 -4.61 0.23 20.70
C LEU A 79 -5.23 -1.03 21.32
N ASP A 80 -6.22 -1.59 20.62
CA ASP A 80 -6.79 -2.87 21.01
C ASP A 80 -5.73 -3.98 20.92
N PRO A 81 -5.82 -5.06 21.72
CA PRO A 81 -4.83 -6.13 21.73
C PRO A 81 -4.53 -6.71 20.33
N GLY A 82 -5.56 -6.94 19.51
CA GLY A 82 -5.38 -7.42 18.13
C GLY A 82 -4.62 -6.43 17.24
N GLN A 83 -4.83 -5.13 17.43
CA GLN A 83 -4.13 -4.08 16.68
C GLN A 83 -2.64 -4.03 17.04
N LYS A 84 -2.29 -4.20 18.32
CA LYS A 84 -0.90 -4.26 18.78
C LYS A 84 -0.15 -5.41 18.11
N LEU A 85 -0.75 -6.60 18.12
CA LEU A 85 -0.19 -7.80 17.50
C LEU A 85 -0.06 -7.63 15.98
N ALA A 86 -1.08 -7.05 15.34
CA ALA A 86 -1.05 -6.75 13.91
C ALA A 86 0.06 -5.76 13.54
N LEU A 87 0.25 -4.69 14.31
CA LEU A 87 1.33 -3.72 14.07
C LEU A 87 2.71 -4.34 14.22
N ALA A 88 2.91 -5.23 15.21
CA ALA A 88 4.15 -5.96 15.37
C ALA A 88 4.43 -6.85 14.14
N ALA A 89 3.47 -7.67 13.73
CA ALA A 89 3.64 -8.54 12.55
C ALA A 89 3.82 -7.74 11.25
N PHE A 90 3.09 -6.63 11.09
CA PHE A 90 3.26 -5.72 9.95
C PHE A 90 4.66 -5.09 9.92
N GLY A 91 5.17 -4.67 11.08
CA GLY A 91 6.52 -4.14 11.25
C GLY A 91 7.58 -5.17 10.89
N ASP A 92 7.45 -6.41 11.37
CA ASP A 92 8.38 -7.50 11.07
C ASP A 92 8.39 -7.85 9.58
N ALA A 93 7.22 -7.85 8.93
CA ALA A 93 7.14 -8.03 7.47
C ALA A 93 7.82 -6.88 6.71
N ARG A 94 7.70 -5.64 7.20
CA ARG A 94 8.38 -4.47 6.62
C ARG A 94 9.90 -4.60 6.74
N GLU A 95 10.40 -5.12 7.86
CA GLU A 95 11.84 -5.33 8.06
C GLU A 95 12.44 -6.30 7.03
N ILE A 96 11.70 -7.33 6.60
CA ILE A 96 12.14 -8.23 5.52
C ILE A 96 12.31 -7.45 4.21
N LEU A 97 11.28 -6.70 3.80
CA LEU A 97 11.33 -5.93 2.56
C LEU A 97 12.43 -4.86 2.57
N LEU A 98 12.55 -4.10 3.66
CA LEU A 98 13.57 -3.06 3.75
C LEU A 98 14.97 -3.66 3.88
N GLY A 99 15.09 -4.85 4.46
CA GLY A 99 16.36 -5.56 4.63
C GLY A 99 17.04 -5.97 3.32
N ILE A 100 16.31 -5.96 2.20
CA ILE A 100 16.82 -6.36 0.88
C ILE A 100 17.04 -5.20 -0.08
N LEU A 101 16.77 -3.95 0.35
CA LEU A 101 17.01 -2.74 -0.45
C LEU A 101 18.47 -2.25 -0.41
N PRO A 102 19.24 -2.40 0.68
CA PRO A 102 20.62 -1.94 0.71
C PRO A 102 21.50 -2.63 -0.33
N LYS A 103 22.54 -1.92 -0.79
CA LYS A 103 23.54 -2.44 -1.74
C LYS A 103 24.25 -3.71 -1.24
N LYS A 104 24.32 -3.90 0.08
CA LYS A 104 24.82 -5.11 0.73
C LYS A 104 23.74 -5.68 1.65
N ILE A 105 23.28 -6.89 1.33
CA ILE A 105 22.24 -7.57 2.10
C ILE A 105 22.89 -8.47 3.16
N ASP A 106 22.38 -8.39 4.38
CA ASP A 106 22.68 -9.34 5.45
C ASP A 106 21.76 -10.56 5.33
N THR A 107 22.30 -11.65 4.78
CA THR A 107 21.56 -12.90 4.53
C THR A 107 21.23 -13.65 5.82
N ALA A 108 22.00 -13.47 6.90
CA ALA A 108 21.69 -14.05 8.19
C ALA A 108 20.52 -13.30 8.83
N ALA A 109 20.58 -11.97 8.86
CA ALA A 109 19.48 -11.13 9.35
C ALA A 109 18.19 -11.33 8.54
N TYR A 110 18.28 -11.61 7.24
CA TYR A 110 17.11 -11.95 6.42
C TYR A 110 16.36 -13.18 6.96
N LYS A 111 17.07 -14.27 7.29
CA LYS A 111 16.46 -15.48 7.87
C LYS A 111 15.89 -15.23 9.27
N GLU A 112 16.60 -14.47 10.08
CA GLU A 112 16.14 -14.11 11.43
C GLU A 112 14.85 -13.28 11.37
N ARG A 113 14.72 -12.35 10.43
CA ARG A 113 13.50 -11.55 10.22
C ARG A 113 12.33 -12.41 9.79
N ILE A 114 12.54 -13.42 8.94
CA ILE A 114 11.49 -14.41 8.60
C ILE A 114 11.03 -15.13 9.87
N ALA A 115 11.96 -15.67 10.66
CA ALA A 115 11.63 -16.39 11.89
C ALA A 115 10.93 -15.49 12.93
N LYS A 116 11.30 -14.20 12.99
CA LYS A 116 10.64 -13.20 13.83
C LYS A 116 9.21 -12.95 13.36
N LEU A 117 9.00 -12.75 12.07
CA LEU A 117 7.66 -12.59 11.48
C LEU A 117 6.77 -13.80 11.76
N GLU A 118 7.29 -15.02 11.62
CA GLU A 118 6.54 -16.24 11.95
C GLU A 118 6.01 -16.24 13.39
N LYS A 119 6.86 -15.87 14.35
CA LYS A 119 6.44 -15.76 15.76
C LYS A 119 5.35 -14.70 15.95
N SER A 120 5.47 -13.56 15.31
CA SER A 120 4.48 -12.48 15.38
C SER A 120 3.14 -12.88 14.74
N VAL A 121 3.18 -13.64 13.64
CA VAL A 121 1.99 -14.17 12.98
C VAL A 121 1.29 -15.23 13.84
N GLU A 122 2.05 -16.13 14.47
CA GLU A 122 1.47 -17.11 15.38
C GLU A 122 0.81 -16.45 16.61
N ALA A 123 1.42 -15.40 17.18
CA ALA A 123 0.80 -14.62 18.25
C ALA A 123 -0.51 -13.95 17.79
N LEU A 124 -0.53 -13.37 16.59
CA LEU A 124 -1.73 -12.77 16.00
C LEU A 124 -2.84 -13.82 15.77
N LYS A 125 -2.50 -14.99 15.22
CA LYS A 125 -3.45 -16.10 15.01
C LYS A 125 -4.01 -16.61 16.33
N ALA A 126 -3.17 -16.81 17.35
CA ALA A 126 -3.60 -17.24 18.67
C ALA A 126 -4.63 -16.29 19.27
N HIS A 127 -4.41 -14.97 19.13
CA HIS A 127 -5.40 -13.96 19.50
C HIS A 127 -6.70 -14.10 18.70
N GLY A 128 -6.63 -14.34 17.39
CA GLY A 128 -7.80 -14.54 16.53
C GLY A 128 -8.65 -15.75 16.88
N THR A 129 -8.04 -16.84 17.37
CA THR A 129 -8.78 -18.02 17.86
C THR A 129 -9.62 -17.68 19.10
N ALA A 130 -9.10 -16.85 20.00
CA ALA A 130 -9.83 -16.40 21.18
C ALA A 130 -10.80 -15.24 20.90
N ASN A 131 -10.61 -14.52 19.78
CA ASN A 131 -11.33 -13.30 19.43
C ASN A 131 -11.77 -13.33 17.95
N THR A 132 -12.67 -14.24 17.60
CA THR A 132 -13.02 -14.54 16.19
C THR A 132 -13.64 -13.38 15.41
N ALA A 133 -14.21 -12.39 16.11
CA ALA A 133 -14.76 -11.17 15.51
C ALA A 133 -13.70 -10.07 15.28
N ASP A 134 -12.49 -10.23 15.82
CA ASP A 134 -11.42 -9.26 15.68
C ASP A 134 -10.98 -9.15 14.21
N PRO A 135 -11.09 -7.97 13.58
CA PRO A 135 -10.75 -7.81 12.17
C PRO A 135 -9.25 -7.99 11.90
N TRP A 136 -8.37 -7.72 12.87
CA TRP A 136 -6.92 -7.75 12.68
C TRP A 136 -6.40 -9.13 12.24
N PRO A 137 -6.56 -10.21 13.04
CA PRO A 137 -6.13 -11.54 12.62
C PRO A 137 -6.88 -12.05 11.39
N LYS A 138 -8.18 -11.74 11.28
CA LYS A 138 -9.03 -12.17 10.16
C LYS A 138 -8.50 -11.71 8.80
N PHE A 139 -8.03 -10.47 8.70
CA PHE A 139 -7.55 -9.93 7.42
C PHE A 139 -6.04 -10.07 7.24
N LEU A 140 -5.23 -9.86 8.29
CA LEU A 140 -3.77 -9.87 8.13
C LEU A 140 -3.16 -11.27 8.08
N SER A 141 -3.60 -12.22 8.92
CA SER A 141 -2.93 -13.51 9.05
C SER A 141 -2.76 -14.25 7.72
N PRO A 142 -3.78 -14.34 6.83
CA PRO A 142 -3.62 -15.00 5.54
C PRO A 142 -2.59 -14.34 4.63
N SER A 143 -2.55 -13.00 4.59
CA SER A 143 -1.58 -12.25 3.79
C SER A 143 -0.16 -12.36 4.34
N LEU A 144 -0.02 -12.39 5.67
CA LEU A 144 1.28 -12.58 6.32
C LEU A 144 1.81 -14.00 6.11
N ASP A 145 0.95 -15.03 6.18
CA ASP A 145 1.32 -16.42 5.86
C ASP A 145 1.81 -16.56 4.42
N ALA A 146 1.07 -15.97 3.47
CA ALA A 146 1.46 -15.95 2.07
C ALA A 146 2.82 -15.26 1.89
N TYR A 147 3.06 -14.14 2.58
CA TYR A 147 4.33 -13.44 2.50
C TYR A 147 5.49 -14.20 3.14
N ILE A 148 5.28 -14.87 4.28
CA ILE A 148 6.29 -15.76 4.88
C ILE A 148 6.70 -16.84 3.87
N LYS A 149 5.73 -17.47 3.21
CA LYS A 149 6.00 -18.45 2.17
C LYS A 149 6.84 -17.86 1.04
N THR A 150 6.45 -16.71 0.51
CA THR A 150 7.22 -15.99 -0.53
C THR A 150 8.63 -15.65 -0.05
N ALA A 151 8.79 -15.20 1.20
CA ALA A 151 10.09 -14.85 1.76
C ALA A 151 11.03 -16.05 1.90
N LYS A 152 10.50 -17.21 2.31
CA LYS A 152 11.24 -18.48 2.35
C LYS A 152 11.62 -18.96 0.95
N GLU A 153 10.71 -18.88 -0.02
CA GLU A 153 11.01 -19.22 -1.42
C GLU A 153 12.06 -18.31 -2.05
N ALA A 154 12.13 -17.05 -1.61
CA ALA A 154 13.14 -16.09 -2.02
C ALA A 154 14.48 -16.30 -1.33
N GLU A 155 14.56 -16.93 -0.16
CA GLU A 155 15.80 -17.13 0.61
C GLU A 155 16.99 -17.64 -0.23
N PRO A 156 16.89 -18.71 -1.06
CA PRO A 156 18.02 -19.16 -1.88
C PRO A 156 18.40 -18.19 -3.02
N LYS A 157 17.55 -17.18 -3.29
CA LYS A 157 17.71 -16.16 -4.33
C LYS A 157 18.18 -14.81 -3.76
N VAL A 158 18.41 -14.74 -2.45
CA VAL A 158 18.96 -13.59 -1.75
C VAL A 158 20.45 -13.83 -1.51
N SER A 159 21.28 -12.87 -1.92
CA SER A 159 22.72 -12.90 -1.72
C SER A 159 23.20 -11.55 -1.18
N GLU A 160 24.46 -11.49 -0.71
CA GLU A 160 25.05 -10.21 -0.29
C GLU A 160 25.04 -9.15 -1.40
N LYS A 161 25.00 -9.56 -2.67
CA LYS A 161 25.02 -8.66 -3.85
C LYS A 161 23.63 -8.18 -4.28
N GLY A 162 22.56 -8.69 -3.66
CA GLY A 162 21.20 -8.38 -4.07
C GLY A 162 20.30 -9.61 -4.15
N VAL A 163 19.08 -9.37 -4.62
CA VAL A 163 18.01 -10.36 -4.79
C VAL A 163 17.75 -10.58 -6.27
N GLN A 164 17.50 -11.83 -6.67
CA GLN A 164 17.07 -12.14 -8.03
C GLN A 164 15.78 -11.36 -8.37
N GLN A 165 15.67 -10.85 -9.60
CA GLN A 165 14.61 -9.91 -9.99
C GLN A 165 13.18 -10.45 -9.78
N ASP A 166 12.93 -11.72 -10.10
CA ASP A 166 11.64 -12.37 -9.89
C ASP A 166 11.30 -12.48 -8.40
N ALA A 167 12.27 -12.85 -7.56
CA ALA A 167 12.10 -12.91 -6.12
C ALA A 167 11.85 -11.52 -5.52
N PHE A 168 12.55 -10.50 -6.00
CA PHE A 168 12.36 -9.11 -5.58
C PHE A 168 10.92 -8.64 -5.86
N LEU A 169 10.43 -8.87 -7.09
CA LEU A 169 9.07 -8.48 -7.48
C LEU A 169 8.00 -9.24 -6.68
N ASN A 170 8.21 -10.53 -6.42
CA ASN A 170 7.29 -11.33 -5.62
C ASN A 170 7.23 -10.83 -4.16
N LEU A 171 8.38 -10.45 -3.58
CA LEU A 171 8.44 -9.87 -2.24
C LEU A 171 7.70 -8.53 -2.17
N ILE A 172 7.87 -7.65 -3.16
CA ILE A 172 7.11 -6.38 -3.23
C ILE A 172 5.62 -6.64 -3.33
N THR A 173 5.20 -7.56 -4.21
CA THR A 173 3.79 -7.87 -4.45
C THR A 173 3.13 -8.47 -3.20
N GLY A 174 3.85 -9.38 -2.53
CA GLY A 174 3.41 -9.98 -1.28
C GLY A 174 3.27 -8.94 -0.16
N TYR A 175 4.24 -8.04 -0.01
CA TYR A 175 4.16 -6.97 1.00
C TYR A 175 3.04 -5.96 0.69
N THR A 176 2.79 -5.65 -0.58
CA THR A 176 1.66 -4.81 -1.00
C THR A 176 0.33 -5.43 -0.57
N SER A 177 0.19 -6.76 -0.69
CA SER A 177 -1.00 -7.48 -0.21
C SER A 177 -1.18 -7.36 1.31
N ILE A 178 -0.09 -7.32 2.09
CA ILE A 178 -0.14 -7.07 3.53
C ILE A 178 -0.63 -5.65 3.83
N ILE A 179 -0.14 -4.64 3.09
CA ILE A 179 -0.61 -3.25 3.24
C ILE A 179 -2.12 -3.16 3.02
N GLU A 180 -2.62 -3.76 1.94
CA GLU A 180 -4.05 -3.79 1.65
C GLU A 180 -4.86 -4.49 2.74
N ALA A 181 -4.38 -5.64 3.23
CA ALA A 181 -5.01 -6.35 4.34
C ALA A 181 -5.05 -5.52 5.62
N ASN A 182 -3.96 -4.79 5.91
CA ASN A 182 -3.87 -3.88 7.05
C ASN A 182 -4.90 -2.74 6.96
N TYR A 183 -5.08 -2.14 5.78
CA TYR A 183 -6.13 -1.14 5.55
C TYR A 183 -7.54 -1.72 5.71
N ARG A 184 -7.80 -2.94 5.22
CA ARG A 184 -9.09 -3.61 5.41
C ARG A 184 -9.39 -3.87 6.88
N ALA A 185 -8.40 -4.35 7.65
CA ALA A 185 -8.54 -4.54 9.09
C ALA A 185 -8.83 -3.22 9.81
N LEU A 186 -8.06 -2.18 9.53
CA LEU A 186 -8.25 -0.85 10.10
C LEU A 186 -9.65 -0.30 9.80
N SER A 187 -10.09 -0.38 8.55
CA SER A 187 -11.44 0.07 8.15
C SER A 187 -12.52 -0.65 8.95
N ARG A 188 -12.41 -1.98 9.13
CA ARG A 188 -13.39 -2.75 9.92
C ARG A 188 -13.32 -2.43 11.41
N ALA A 189 -12.13 -2.23 11.96
CA ALA A 189 -11.96 -1.82 13.35
C ALA A 189 -12.59 -0.44 13.61
N LEU A 190 -12.40 0.52 12.70
CA LEU A 190 -13.00 1.86 12.83
C LEU A 190 -14.53 1.84 12.69
N ILE A 191 -15.07 1.02 11.79
CA ILE A 191 -16.53 0.80 11.68
C ILE A 191 -17.09 0.24 12.99
N ALA A 192 -16.44 -0.78 13.56
CA ALA A 192 -16.87 -1.37 14.83
C ALA A 192 -16.82 -0.38 16.00
N LYS A 193 -15.90 0.60 15.95
CA LYS A 193 -15.80 1.69 16.93
C LYS A 193 -16.74 2.86 16.66
N GLY A 194 -17.54 2.83 15.59
CA GLY A 194 -18.39 3.96 15.17
C GLY A 194 -17.61 5.20 14.73
N GLN A 195 -16.31 5.06 14.42
CA GLN A 195 -15.40 6.15 14.08
C GLN A 195 -15.36 6.47 12.58
N THR A 196 -16.18 5.77 11.79
CA THR A 196 -16.42 6.06 10.37
C THR A 196 -17.92 6.06 10.14
N MET A 197 -18.45 7.03 9.37
CA MET A 197 -19.82 6.92 8.87
C MET A 197 -19.93 5.61 8.08
N GLU A 198 -20.92 4.77 8.40
CA GLU A 198 -21.32 3.71 7.48
C GLU A 198 -21.53 4.33 6.10
N PRO A 199 -21.11 3.65 5.01
CA PRO A 199 -21.50 4.11 3.69
C PRO A 199 -23.02 4.25 3.71
N ARG A 200 -23.55 5.48 3.57
CA ARG A 200 -24.99 5.69 3.41
C ARG A 200 -25.44 4.73 2.32
N MET A 201 -26.16 3.67 2.70
CA MET A 201 -26.75 2.79 1.72
C MET A 201 -27.53 3.70 0.77
N ARG A 202 -27.14 3.73 -0.51
CA ARG A 202 -28.01 4.34 -1.50
C ARG A 202 -29.35 3.62 -1.35
N PRO A 203 -30.48 4.34 -1.24
CA PRO A 203 -31.78 3.70 -1.17
C PRO A 203 -31.85 2.69 -2.32
N VAL A 204 -32.13 1.43 -1.97
CA VAL A 204 -32.37 0.37 -2.93
C VAL A 204 -33.57 0.82 -3.75
N ILE A 205 -33.32 1.26 -4.99
CA ILE A 205 -34.39 1.51 -5.94
C ILE A 205 -34.96 0.12 -6.24
N PRO A 206 -36.22 -0.18 -5.88
CA PRO A 206 -36.81 -1.46 -6.20
C PRO A 206 -36.79 -1.63 -7.73
N PRO A 207 -36.55 -2.85 -8.24
CA PRO A 207 -36.53 -3.08 -9.68
C PRO A 207 -37.87 -2.68 -10.27
N VAL A 208 -37.84 -1.75 -11.22
CA VAL A 208 -39.03 -1.34 -11.98
C VAL A 208 -39.48 -2.57 -12.76
N SER A 209 -40.67 -3.08 -12.46
CA SER A 209 -41.28 -4.16 -13.24
C SER A 209 -41.42 -3.71 -14.70
N PRO A 210 -41.05 -4.53 -15.69
CA PRO A 210 -41.25 -4.19 -17.10
C PRO A 210 -42.76 -4.12 -17.37
N GLY A 211 -43.32 -2.91 -17.48
CA GLY A 211 -44.74 -2.74 -17.79
C GLY A 211 -45.35 -1.38 -17.49
N GLN A 212 -44.72 -0.53 -16.67
CA GLN A 212 -45.23 0.82 -16.42
C GLN A 212 -44.45 1.87 -17.19
N VAL A 213 -44.95 2.19 -18.39
CA VAL A 213 -44.57 3.41 -19.12
C VAL A 213 -45.34 4.58 -18.49
N PRO A 214 -44.66 5.62 -17.95
CA PRO A 214 -45.33 6.81 -17.47
C PRO A 214 -45.67 7.72 -18.66
N GLY A 215 -46.95 8.08 -18.80
CA GLY A 215 -47.38 9.22 -19.63
C GLY A 215 -48.23 8.84 -20.84
N ALA A 216 -49.54 8.80 -20.65
CA ALA A 216 -50.51 9.09 -21.70
C ALA A 216 -51.64 9.94 -21.11
N GLU A 217 -51.51 11.26 -21.23
CA GLU A 217 -52.63 12.17 -21.07
C GLU A 217 -53.68 11.89 -22.15
N ARG A 218 -54.95 11.70 -21.76
CA ARG A 218 -56.10 12.14 -22.55
C ARG A 218 -57.17 12.67 -21.61
N GLY A 219 -57.53 13.93 -21.82
CA GLY A 219 -58.46 14.69 -21.00
C GLY A 219 -59.94 14.34 -21.19
N GLY A 220 -60.76 15.10 -20.46
CA GLY A 220 -62.21 15.14 -20.60
C GLY A 220 -62.92 15.29 -19.25
N ALA A 221 -63.23 16.52 -18.86
CA ALA A 221 -64.15 16.89 -17.76
C ALA A 221 -65.61 16.44 -18.10
N PRO A 222 -66.63 16.46 -17.20
CA PRO A 222 -66.96 17.61 -16.34
C PRO A 222 -67.53 17.31 -14.92
N MET A 223 -67.67 18.42 -14.19
CA MET A 223 -68.31 18.63 -12.89
C MET A 223 -69.57 17.80 -12.59
N LYS A 224 -69.72 17.42 -11.31
CA LYS A 224 -71.00 17.53 -10.60
C LYS A 224 -70.78 18.10 -9.20
N ALA A 225 -71.60 19.10 -8.88
CA ALA A 225 -71.68 19.84 -7.63
C ALA A 225 -72.49 19.03 -6.57
N PRO A 226 -72.53 19.48 -5.30
CA PRO A 226 -72.71 18.65 -4.12
C PRO A 226 -74.17 18.44 -3.72
N GLN A 227 -74.39 17.45 -2.86
CA GLN A 227 -75.46 17.43 -1.86
C GLN A 227 -74.86 17.06 -0.51
#